data_AF-A0A9J6R056-F1
#
_entry.id   AF-A0A9J6R056-F1
#
_cell.length_a   1.000
_cell.length_b   1.000
_cell.length_c   1.000
_cell.angle_alpha   90.00
_cell.angle_beta   90.00
_cell.angle_gamma   90.00
#
_symmetry.space_group_name_H-M   'P 1'
#
loop_
_entity.id
_entity.type
_entity.pdbx_description
1 polymer ?
#
loop_
_entity_poly.entity_id
_entity_poly.type
_entity_poly.pdbx_seq_one_letter_code
_entity_poly.pdbx_strand_id
1 'polypeptide(L)'
;MNGIEKLNKGLQDIFNWIAARNKVLWQGAAGEGNTITVPGLQNYKTISINTQYGNFMCCPDNGIISGLHADRASPGTNLMTHQVYGTISGDKITLIVCHYMEHVPGSGHGNKVPLQLVKIIGVEPIPAKILSGGAL
;
A
#
# COMPACT_ATOMS: atom_id res chain seq x y z
N MET A 1 -33.81 -0.79 -19.32
CA MET A 1 -33.91 -0.92 -17.86
C MET A 1 -35.08 -0.11 -17.33
N ASN A 2 -35.97 -0.74 -16.57
CA ASN A 2 -37.05 -0.07 -15.83
C ASN A 2 -36.49 0.66 -14.58
N GLY A 3 -37.36 1.40 -13.87
CA GLY A 3 -36.94 2.18 -12.69
C GLY A 3 -36.37 1.34 -11.54
N ILE A 4 -36.91 0.14 -11.31
CA ILE A 4 -36.46 -0.78 -10.26
C ILE A 4 -35.09 -1.35 -10.60
N GLU A 5 -34.84 -1.70 -11.86
CA GLU A 5 -33.54 -2.21 -12.31
C GLU A 5 -32.44 -1.16 -12.18
N LYS A 6 -32.74 0.12 -12.50
CA LYS A 6 -31.80 1.22 -12.29
C LYS A 6 -31.47 1.42 -10.80
N LEU A 7 -32.49 1.37 -9.94
CA LEU A 7 -32.30 1.48 -8.49
C LEU A 7 -31.45 0.32 -7.96
N ASN A 8 -31.77 -0.91 -8.35
CA ASN A 8 -31.02 -2.10 -7.92
C ASN A 8 -29.55 -2.04 -8.36
N LYS A 9 -29.28 -1.61 -9.61
CA LYS A 9 -27.91 -1.41 -10.10
C LYS A 9 -27.18 -0.33 -9.28
N GLY A 10 -27.82 0.81 -9.04
CA GLY A 10 -27.22 1.90 -8.25
C GLY A 10 -26.88 1.47 -6.82
N LEU A 11 -27.76 0.70 -6.17
CA LEU A 11 -27.49 0.16 -4.82
C LEU A 11 -26.34 -0.84 -4.82
N GLN A 12 -26.28 -1.74 -5.81
CA GLN A 12 -25.17 -2.68 -5.96
C GLN A 12 -23.83 -1.96 -6.16
N ASP A 13 -23.81 -0.93 -7.01
CA ASP A 13 -22.62 -0.12 -7.28
C ASP A 13 -22.12 0.58 -6.00
N ILE A 14 -23.02 1.14 -5.19
CA ILE A 14 -22.69 1.75 -3.89
C ILE A 14 -22.11 0.70 -2.94
N PHE A 15 -22.74 -0.47 -2.82
CA PHE A 15 -22.25 -1.54 -1.95
C PHE A 15 -20.87 -2.04 -2.39
N ASN A 16 -20.64 -2.18 -3.69
CA ASN A 16 -19.33 -2.56 -4.23
C ASN A 16 -18.26 -1.51 -3.90
N TRP A 17 -18.58 -0.23 -4.01
CA TRP A 17 -17.65 0.85 -3.70
C TRP A 17 -17.30 0.90 -2.21
N ILE A 18 -18.29 0.74 -1.33
CA ILE A 18 -18.07 0.67 0.12
C ILE A 18 -17.23 -0.56 0.47
N ALA A 19 -17.54 -1.73 -0.10
CA ALA A 19 -16.81 -2.97 0.14
C ALA A 19 -15.36 -2.95 -0.39
N ALA A 20 -15.07 -2.10 -1.39
CA ALA A 20 -13.71 -1.91 -1.88
C ALA A 20 -12.86 -1.05 -0.93
N ARG A 21 -13.43 -0.18 -0.11
CA ARG A 21 -12.66 0.67 0.82
C ARG A 21 -11.99 -0.15 1.92
N ASN A 22 -10.76 0.22 2.26
CA ASN A 22 -9.94 -0.42 3.28
C ASN A 22 -9.81 -1.95 3.13
N LYS A 23 -9.88 -2.44 1.90
CA LYS A 23 -9.82 -3.87 1.60
C LYS A 23 -8.38 -4.37 1.65
N VAL A 24 -8.14 -5.48 2.36
CA VAL A 24 -6.84 -6.17 2.29
C VAL A 24 -6.68 -6.77 0.90
N LEU A 25 -5.67 -6.31 0.16
CA LEU A 25 -5.34 -6.80 -1.18
C LEU A 25 -4.29 -7.89 -1.14
N TRP A 26 -3.40 -7.82 -0.15
CA TRP A 26 -2.33 -8.79 0.04
C TRP A 26 -1.90 -8.84 1.52
N GLN A 27 -1.52 -10.01 1.99
CA GLN A 27 -0.93 -10.22 3.31
C GLN A 27 0.08 -11.38 3.25
N GLY A 28 1.24 -11.20 3.88
CA GLY A 28 2.34 -12.16 3.85
C GLY A 28 3.61 -11.57 4.46
N ALA A 29 4.77 -12.01 4.00
CA ALA A 29 6.06 -11.41 4.33
C ALA A 29 6.92 -11.33 3.07
N ALA A 30 7.35 -10.12 2.72
CA ALA A 30 8.22 -9.88 1.56
C ALA A 30 9.27 -8.82 1.93
N GLY A 31 10.54 -9.11 1.65
CA GLY A 31 11.66 -8.22 1.90
C GLY A 31 12.27 -7.69 0.61
N GLU A 32 13.45 -7.09 0.73
CA GLU A 32 14.23 -6.60 -0.41
C GLU A 32 14.52 -7.73 -1.41
N GLY A 33 14.33 -7.46 -2.70
CA GLY A 33 14.53 -8.42 -3.80
C GLY A 33 13.30 -9.29 -4.13
N ASN A 34 12.25 -9.29 -3.30
CA ASN A 34 11.04 -10.07 -3.58
C ASN A 34 10.12 -9.35 -4.58
N THR A 35 9.46 -10.15 -5.44
CA THR A 35 8.28 -9.72 -6.20
C THR A 35 7.03 -10.38 -5.63
N ILE A 36 6.01 -9.58 -5.33
CA ILE A 36 4.70 -10.05 -4.86
C ILE A 36 3.61 -9.73 -5.89
N THR A 37 2.53 -10.53 -5.88
CA THR A 37 1.33 -10.27 -6.69
C THR A 37 0.22 -9.75 -5.77
N VAL A 38 -0.35 -8.61 -6.12
CA VAL A 38 -1.37 -7.85 -5.37
C VAL A 38 -2.56 -7.64 -6.30
N PRO A 39 -3.51 -8.59 -6.34
CA PRO A 39 -4.61 -8.55 -7.30
C PRO A 39 -5.45 -7.28 -7.19
N GLY A 40 -5.72 -6.63 -8.32
CA GLY A 40 -6.57 -5.44 -8.39
C GLY A 40 -5.94 -4.20 -7.74
N LEU A 41 -4.60 -4.16 -7.63
CA LEU A 41 -3.86 -3.00 -7.15
C LEU A 41 -4.24 -1.71 -7.92
N GLN A 42 -4.39 -1.85 -9.23
CA GLN A 42 -4.74 -0.77 -10.15
C GLN A 42 -6.15 -0.22 -9.94
N ASN A 43 -7.01 -0.87 -9.14
CA ASN A 43 -8.35 -0.36 -8.85
C ASN A 43 -8.36 0.75 -7.79
N TYR A 44 -7.21 1.09 -7.22
CA TYR A 44 -7.08 2.03 -6.12
C TYR A 44 -6.22 3.22 -6.50
N LYS A 45 -6.67 4.41 -6.11
CA LYS A 45 -5.90 5.65 -6.18
C LYS A 45 -4.88 5.74 -5.05
N THR A 46 -5.28 5.24 -3.87
CA THR A 46 -4.44 5.24 -2.67
C THR A 46 -4.43 3.85 -2.06
N ILE A 47 -3.24 3.35 -1.76
CA ILE A 47 -3.01 2.13 -0.97
C ILE A 47 -2.22 2.45 0.30
N SER A 48 -2.43 1.68 1.36
CA SER A 48 -1.55 1.63 2.52
C SER A 48 -0.64 0.42 2.39
N ILE A 49 0.66 0.66 2.50
CA ILE A 49 1.68 -0.38 2.56
C ILE A 49 2.16 -0.48 4.00
N ASN A 50 1.96 -1.64 4.59
CA ASN A 50 2.32 -1.89 5.98
C ASN A 50 3.58 -2.74 6.03
N THR A 51 4.49 -2.33 6.88
CA THR A 51 5.72 -3.01 7.26
C THR A 51 5.58 -3.55 8.68
N GLN A 52 6.57 -4.29 9.18
CA GLN A 52 6.57 -4.81 10.55
C GLN A 52 6.39 -3.74 11.63
N TYR A 53 6.85 -2.51 11.37
CA TYR A 53 6.95 -1.44 12.38
C TYR A 53 6.16 -0.16 12.05
N GLY A 54 5.39 -0.16 10.96
CA GLY A 54 4.65 1.03 10.55
C GLY A 54 4.13 0.94 9.13
N ASN A 55 3.56 2.02 8.63
CA ASN A 55 2.93 2.04 7.32
C ASN A 55 3.14 3.40 6.63
N PHE A 56 2.92 3.41 5.32
CA PHE A 56 2.88 4.63 4.52
C PHE A 56 1.82 4.50 3.41
N MET A 57 1.40 5.65 2.88
CA MET A 57 0.46 5.71 1.77
C MET A 57 1.19 5.84 0.45
N CYS A 58 0.66 5.21 -0.60
CA CYS A 58 1.24 5.24 -1.94
C CYS A 58 0.14 5.34 -3.01
N CYS A 59 0.44 6.02 -4.12
CA CYS A 59 -0.36 6.01 -5.34
C CYS A 59 0.23 4.99 -6.33
N PRO A 60 -0.48 3.88 -6.64
CA PRO A 60 0.07 2.82 -7.49
C PRO A 60 0.18 3.23 -8.97
N ASP A 61 -0.58 4.22 -9.43
CA ASP A 61 -0.57 4.71 -10.81
C ASP A 61 0.80 5.33 -11.21
N ASN A 62 1.64 5.68 -10.23
CA ASN A 62 2.98 6.21 -10.47
C ASN A 62 4.00 5.14 -10.92
N GLY A 63 3.61 3.85 -10.97
CA GLY A 63 4.50 2.76 -11.39
C GLY A 63 5.60 2.42 -10.39
N ILE A 64 5.61 3.08 -9.23
CA ILE A 64 6.58 2.86 -8.14
C ILE A 64 5.87 2.85 -6.80
N ILE A 65 6.45 2.13 -5.85
CA ILE A 65 6.22 2.38 -4.43
C ILE A 65 7.44 3.12 -3.89
N SER A 66 7.19 4.17 -3.10
CA SER A 66 8.23 4.89 -2.37
C SER A 66 7.62 5.37 -1.07
N GLY A 67 8.22 4.97 0.04
CA GLY A 67 7.72 5.26 1.36
C GLY A 67 8.84 5.33 2.38
N LEU A 68 8.65 6.25 3.32
CA LEU A 68 9.50 6.39 4.49
C LEU A 68 8.60 6.58 5.70
N HIS A 69 8.94 5.90 6.78
CA HIS A 69 8.36 6.19 8.10
C HIS A 69 9.46 6.13 9.15
N ALA A 70 9.30 6.89 10.22
CA ALA A 70 10.29 6.95 11.28
C ALA A 70 9.62 6.76 12.64
N ASP A 71 10.33 6.07 13.52
CA ASP A 71 9.92 5.88 14.91
C ASP A 71 11.13 6.05 15.83
N ARG A 72 10.91 6.13 17.13
CA ARG A 72 11.97 6.21 18.13
C ARG A 72 12.55 4.80 18.38
N ALA A 73 13.88 4.67 18.34
CA ALA A 73 14.52 3.46 18.85
C ALA A 73 14.44 3.47 20.39
N SER A 74 13.79 2.46 20.96
CA SER A 74 13.61 2.36 22.41
C SER A 74 14.79 1.63 23.09
N PRO A 75 15.27 2.05 24.28
CA PRO A 75 15.17 3.38 24.89
C PRO A 75 16.35 4.28 24.47
N GLY A 76 16.08 5.56 24.17
CA GLY A 76 17.13 6.54 23.82
C GLY A 76 16.61 7.74 23.05
N THR A 77 17.49 8.59 22.50
CA THR A 77 17.15 9.65 21.53
C THR A 77 17.32 9.21 20.08
N ASN A 78 17.65 7.93 19.87
CA ASN A 78 17.88 7.35 18.56
C ASN A 78 16.58 7.29 17.75
N LEU A 79 16.70 7.48 16.45
CA LEU A 79 15.58 7.45 15.51
C LEU A 79 15.77 6.28 14.54
N MET A 80 14.71 5.51 14.29
CA MET A 80 14.67 4.44 13.32
C MET A 80 13.99 4.95 12.07
N THR A 81 14.69 5.00 10.95
CA THR A 81 14.11 5.31 9.65
C THR A 81 13.90 4.02 8.87
N HIS A 82 12.69 3.83 8.37
CA HIS A 82 12.31 2.70 7.54
C HIS A 82 12.12 3.18 6.12
N GLN A 83 12.74 2.51 5.15
CA GLN A 83 12.66 2.85 3.75
C GLN A 83 12.14 1.66 2.95
N VAL A 84 11.11 1.92 2.13
CA VAL A 84 10.61 0.97 1.15
C VAL A 84 10.56 1.64 -0.21
N TYR A 85 11.20 1.03 -1.20
CA TYR A 85 11.17 1.45 -2.59
C TYR A 85 11.04 0.24 -3.51
N GLY A 86 10.30 0.39 -4.59
CA GLY A 86 10.06 -0.68 -5.55
C GLY A 86 9.31 -0.22 -6.78
N THR A 87 9.14 -1.11 -7.74
CA THR A 87 8.40 -0.85 -8.98
C THR A 87 7.08 -1.61 -8.99
N ILE A 88 6.11 -1.05 -9.71
CA ILE A 88 4.80 -1.64 -9.95
C ILE A 88 4.69 -1.96 -11.43
N SER A 89 4.28 -3.18 -11.76
CA SER A 89 3.97 -3.60 -13.13
C SER A 89 2.71 -4.46 -13.13
N GLY A 90 1.60 -3.89 -13.60
CA GLY A 90 0.27 -4.49 -13.47
C GLY A 90 -0.09 -4.70 -11.99
N ASP A 91 -0.35 -5.96 -11.63
CA ASP A 91 -0.63 -6.39 -10.26
C ASP A 91 0.64 -6.84 -9.50
N LYS A 92 1.83 -6.67 -10.07
CA LYS A 92 3.09 -7.06 -9.42
C LYS A 92 3.79 -5.87 -8.80
N ILE A 93 4.33 -6.07 -7.59
CA ILE A 93 5.23 -5.14 -6.92
C ILE A 93 6.57 -5.84 -6.73
N THR A 94 7.65 -5.21 -7.20
CA THR A 94 9.02 -5.68 -6.96
C THR A 94 9.71 -4.76 -5.97
N LEU A 95 10.12 -5.30 -4.82
CA LEU A 95 10.79 -4.56 -3.76
C LEU A 95 12.27 -4.44 -4.08
N ILE A 96 12.74 -3.22 -4.35
CA ILE A 96 14.15 -2.93 -4.64
C ILE A 96 14.89 -2.53 -3.36
N VAL A 97 14.19 -1.85 -2.46
CA VAL A 97 14.70 -1.45 -1.15
C VAL A 97 13.65 -1.79 -0.11
N CYS A 98 14.01 -2.52 0.93
CA CYS A 98 13.12 -2.75 2.07
C CYS A 98 13.94 -2.99 3.34
N HIS A 99 14.23 -1.91 4.06
CA HIS A 99 15.08 -1.97 5.23
C HIS A 99 14.75 -0.85 6.20
N TYR A 100 15.40 -0.90 7.35
CA TYR A 100 15.45 0.20 8.29
C TYR A 100 16.87 0.44 8.77
N MET A 101 17.08 1.61 9.35
CA MET A 101 18.37 2.04 9.88
C MET A 101 18.16 2.90 11.12
N GLU A 102 19.04 2.72 12.10
CA GLU A 102 19.08 3.57 13.30
C GLU A 102 19.94 4.81 13.06
N HIS A 103 19.50 5.94 13.58
CA HIS A 103 20.21 7.21 13.59
C HIS A 103 20.52 7.58 15.05
N VAL A 104 21.80 7.65 15.39
CA VAL A 104 22.27 7.97 16.74
C VAL A 104 22.68 9.45 16.78
N PRO A 105 22.00 10.31 17.59
CA PRO A 105 22.31 11.73 17.65
C PRO A 105 23.77 11.99 18.06
N GLY A 106 24.45 12.86 17.31
CA GLY A 106 25.85 13.20 17.57
C GLY A 106 26.87 12.13 17.18
N SER A 107 26.42 11.01 16.61
CA SER A 107 27.28 9.94 16.09
C SER A 107 26.99 9.75 14.60
N GLY A 108 26.48 8.59 14.20
CA GLY A 108 26.20 8.28 12.80
C GLY A 108 25.04 7.31 12.65
N HIS A 109 25.07 6.61 11.53
CA HIS A 109 24.07 5.62 11.16
C HIS A 109 24.47 4.23 11.65
N GLY A 110 23.49 3.48 12.16
CA GLY A 110 23.59 2.06 12.38
C GLY A 110 23.63 1.27 11.06
N ASN A 111 23.67 -0.05 11.18
CA ASN A 111 23.62 -0.92 10.01
C ASN A 111 22.25 -0.85 9.32
N LYS A 112 22.24 -1.05 8.00
CA LYS A 112 21.01 -1.36 7.26
C LYS A 112 20.51 -2.73 7.70
N VAL A 113 19.32 -2.79 8.27
CA VAL A 113 18.69 -4.04 8.74
C VAL A 113 17.47 -4.37 7.86
N PRO A 114 17.31 -5.63 7.40
CA PRO A 114 16.17 -6.02 6.59
C PRO A 114 14.83 -5.71 7.28
N LEU A 115 13.89 -5.20 6.49
CA LEU A 115 12.50 -4.99 6.87
C LEU A 115 11.62 -5.91 6.02
N GLN A 116 10.43 -6.22 6.52
CA GLN A 116 9.41 -6.92 5.73
C GLN A 116 8.18 -6.04 5.53
N LEU A 117 7.71 -6.00 4.30
CA LEU A 117 6.34 -5.63 3.94
C LEU A 117 5.43 -6.80 4.34
N VAL A 118 4.37 -6.50 5.10
CA VAL A 118 3.49 -7.52 5.71
C VAL A 118 2.05 -7.49 5.21
N LYS A 119 1.59 -6.33 4.72
CA LYS A 119 0.21 -6.17 4.27
C LYS A 119 0.07 -4.99 3.31
N ILE A 120 -0.83 -5.12 2.34
CA ILE A 120 -1.26 -4.03 1.46
C ILE A 120 -2.77 -3.90 1.54
N ILE A 121 -3.23 -2.67 1.77
CA ILE A 121 -4.64 -2.32 1.90
C ILE A 121 -5.00 -1.32 0.81
N GLY A 122 -6.05 -1.61 0.04
CA GLY A 122 -6.66 -0.65 -0.86
C GLY A 122 -7.50 0.34 -0.05
N VAL A 123 -7.09 1.61 0.00
CA VAL A 123 -7.71 2.63 0.85
C VAL A 123 -8.79 3.39 0.08
N GLU A 124 -8.40 3.98 -1.05
CA GLU A 124 -9.28 4.81 -1.87
C GLU A 124 -9.50 4.14 -3.22
N PRO A 125 -10.61 3.40 -3.42
CA PRO A 125 -10.92 2.81 -4.70
C PRO A 125 -11.28 3.88 -5.73
N ILE A 126 -10.89 3.66 -6.98
CA ILE A 126 -11.24 4.51 -8.12
C ILE A 126 -12.69 4.18 -8.53
N PRO A 127 -13.66 5.10 -8.38
CA PRO A 127 -15.07 4.79 -8.63
C PRO A 127 -15.30 4.20 -10.02
N ALA A 128 -14.70 4.78 -11.07
CA ALA A 128 -14.86 4.30 -12.44
C ALA A 128 -14.34 2.86 -12.69
N LYS A 129 -13.45 2.33 -11.83
CA LYS A 129 -12.93 0.96 -11.93
C LYS A 129 -13.73 -0.05 -11.09
N ILE A 130 -14.61 0.42 -10.20
CA ILE A 130 -15.40 -0.42 -9.27
C ILE A 130 -16.89 -0.42 -9.63
N LEU A 131 -17.42 0.71 -10.10
CA LEU A 131 -18.82 0.86 -10.48
C LEU A 131 -19.04 0.20 -11.85
N SER A 132 -20.18 -0.46 -12.04
CA SER A 132 -20.51 -1.25 -13.23
C SER A 132 -20.85 -0.42 -14.49
N GLY A 133 -20.21 0.73 -14.67
CA GLY A 133 -20.45 1.68 -15.75
C GLY A 133 -19.36 2.75 -15.84
N GLY A 134 -18.09 2.37 -16.00
CA GLY A 134 -16.91 3.23 -16.08
C GLY A 134 -16.84 4.26 -17.24
N ALA A 135 -17.96 4.85 -17.63
CA ALA A 135 -18.04 6.06 -18.45
C ALA A 135 -19.24 6.88 -17.96
N LEU A 136 -18.96 8.07 -17.40
CA LEU A 136 -19.93 9.17 -17.44
C LEU A 136 -19.88 9.79 -18.83
#